data_AF-A0A3P5ZYD9-F1
#
_entry.id   AF-A0A3P5ZYD9-F1
#
_cell.length_a   1.000
_cell.length_b   1.000
_cell.length_c   1.000
_cell.angle_alpha   90.00
_cell.angle_beta   90.00
_cell.angle_gamma   90.00
#
_symmetry.space_group_name_H-M   'P 1'
#
loop_
_entity.id
_entity.type
_entity.pdbx_description
1 polymer ?
#
loop_
_entity_poly.entity_id
_entity_poly.type
_entity_poly.pdbx_seq_one_letter_code
_entity_poly.pdbx_strand_id
1 'polypeptide(L)'
;MVEIAMGWHIWTFRPIQIIVTGTRPIWRTMMEQGVVTKKVFSIWLRRYSDSGEESVEIVFGGTDQEHFTGAHTYIDAEGPHNIFEVYSFLWTKLTPKFAPRDVN
;
A
#
# COMPACT_ATOMS: atom_id res chain seq x y z
N MET A 1 11.12 -33.75 -5.08
CA MET A 1 11.36 -34.07 -6.50
C MET A 1 10.07 -33.79 -7.25
N VAL A 2 10.02 -32.63 -7.91
CA VAL A 2 9.08 -32.31 -8.99
C VAL A 2 9.93 -31.58 -10.00
N GLU A 3 10.01 -32.11 -11.22
CA GLU A 3 10.82 -31.64 -12.33
C GLU A 3 9.90 -30.93 -13.32
N ILE A 4 10.22 -29.67 -13.66
CA ILE A 4 9.61 -28.96 -14.78
C ILE A 4 10.79 -28.44 -15.62
N ALA A 5 11.00 -29.07 -16.77
CA ALA A 5 12.04 -28.73 -17.73
C ALA A 5 11.67 -27.47 -18.55
N MET A 6 12.72 -26.78 -18.97
CA MET A 6 12.80 -25.37 -19.33
C MET A 6 12.20 -25.00 -20.70
N GLY A 7 11.42 -23.91 -20.73
CA GLY A 7 11.26 -23.03 -21.89
C GLY A 7 12.07 -21.77 -21.65
N TRP A 8 12.85 -21.35 -22.65
CA TRP A 8 13.84 -20.28 -22.60
C TRP A 8 13.25 -18.91 -22.31
N HIS A 9 13.01 -18.60 -21.04
CA HIS A 9 13.09 -17.28 -20.41
C HIS A 9 13.06 -17.53 -18.90
N ILE A 10 14.22 -17.45 -18.26
CA ILE A 10 14.35 -17.65 -16.81
C ILE A 10 13.64 -16.47 -16.16
N TRP A 11 12.39 -16.66 -15.73
CA TRP A 11 11.81 -15.80 -14.70
C TRP A 11 12.56 -16.12 -13.41
N THR A 12 13.67 -15.43 -13.18
CA THR A 12 14.21 -15.33 -11.83
C THR A 12 13.09 -14.72 -11.00
N PHE A 13 12.45 -15.52 -10.13
CA PHE A 13 11.66 -14.98 -9.03
C PHE A 13 12.65 -14.18 -8.20
N ARG A 14 12.78 -12.88 -8.48
CA ARG A 14 13.62 -12.01 -7.68
C ARG A 14 12.99 -11.99 -6.29
N PRO A 15 13.67 -12.50 -5.24
CA PRO A 15 13.18 -12.32 -3.90
C PRO A 15 13.05 -10.81 -3.66
N ILE A 16 12.03 -10.41 -2.88
CA ILE A 16 11.85 -9.01 -2.45
C ILE A 16 13.22 -8.53 -1.94
N GLN A 17 13.86 -7.64 -2.69
CA GLN A 17 15.29 -7.28 -2.52
C GLN A 17 15.56 -6.48 -1.23
N ILE A 18 14.58 -6.36 -0.33
CA ILE A 18 14.67 -5.51 0.87
C ILE A 18 15.20 -6.29 2.09
N ILE A 19 15.35 -7.60 1.99
CA ILE A 19 15.78 -8.44 3.13
C ILE A 19 17.26 -8.76 2.98
N VAL A 20 18.07 -8.09 3.81
CA VAL A 20 19.54 -8.22 3.86
C VAL A 20 19.99 -9.68 4.04
N THR A 21 19.17 -10.51 4.69
CA THR A 21 19.47 -11.92 5.01
C THR A 21 18.73 -12.92 4.13
N GLY A 22 17.93 -12.48 3.15
CA GLY A 22 17.10 -13.37 2.31
C GLY A 22 16.01 -14.15 3.07
N THR A 23 15.72 -13.81 4.33
CA THR A 23 14.66 -14.45 5.11
C THR A 23 13.28 -14.11 4.54
N ARG A 24 12.27 -14.94 4.83
CA ARG A 24 10.90 -14.68 4.40
C ARG A 24 10.27 -13.62 5.31
N PRO A 25 9.69 -12.53 4.79
CA PRO A 25 9.03 -11.53 5.63
C PRO A 25 7.80 -12.13 6.30
N ILE A 26 7.51 -11.70 7.53
CA ILE A 26 6.41 -12.22 8.36
C ILE A 26 5.09 -12.21 7.59
N TRP A 27 4.78 -11.11 6.90
CA TRP A 27 3.58 -10.98 6.08
C TRP A 27 3.43 -12.08 5.02
N ARG A 28 4.54 -12.45 4.35
CA ARG A 28 4.54 -13.54 3.36
C ARG A 28 4.21 -14.87 4.03
N THR A 29 4.79 -15.13 5.19
CA THR A 29 4.51 -16.34 5.97
C THR A 29 3.04 -16.42 6.37
N MET A 30 2.45 -15.31 6.84
CA MET A 30 1.04 -15.27 7.22
C MET A 30 0.10 -15.58 6.04
N MET A 31 0.38 -15.03 4.87
CA MET A 31 -0.40 -15.33 3.66
C MET A 31 -0.25 -16.78 3.20
N GLU A 32 0.96 -17.32 3.18
CA GLU A 32 1.22 -18.70 2.75
C GLU A 32 0.62 -19.74 3.72
N GLN A 33 0.60 -19.42 5.02
CA GLN A 33 -0.02 -20.26 6.04
C GLN A 33 -1.55 -20.10 6.12
N GLY A 34 -2.12 -19.13 5.39
CA GLY A 34 -3.57 -18.90 5.37
C GLY A 34 -4.15 -18.40 6.70
N VAL A 35 -3.33 -17.83 7.59
CA VAL A 35 -3.78 -17.33 8.90
C VAL A 35 -4.46 -15.96 8.83
N VAL A 36 -4.46 -15.32 7.65
CA VAL A 36 -5.14 -14.06 7.39
C VAL A 36 -6.31 -14.29 6.43
N THR A 37 -7.46 -13.72 6.79
CA THR A 37 -8.71 -13.87 6.03
C THR A 37 -8.69 -13.07 4.73
N LYS A 38 -8.13 -11.85 4.76
CA LYS A 38 -7.86 -11.02 3.58
C LYS A 38 -6.37 -10.78 3.44
N LYS A 39 -5.87 -10.69 2.20
CA LYS A 39 -4.44 -10.39 1.92
C LYS A 39 -4.16 -8.88 2.00
N VAL A 40 -4.58 -8.27 3.10
CA VAL A 40 -4.32 -6.85 3.42
C VAL A 40 -3.91 -6.73 4.88
N PHE A 41 -3.11 -5.72 5.18
CA PHE A 41 -2.93 -5.22 6.54
C PHE A 41 -3.19 -3.71 6.55
N SER A 42 -3.68 -3.19 7.66
CA SER A 42 -3.91 -1.76 7.85
C SER A 42 -3.14 -1.26 9.05
N ILE A 43 -2.73 0.00 9.00
CA ILE A 43 -2.08 0.69 10.09
C ILE A 43 -2.93 1.93 10.39
N TRP A 44 -3.36 2.05 11.64
CA TRP A 44 -3.92 3.28 12.16
C TRP A 44 -2.91 3.95 13.09
N LEU A 45 -2.81 5.27 12.98
CA LEU A 45 -1.93 6.10 13.79
C LEU A 45 -2.77 7.19 14.46
N ARG A 46 -2.68 7.30 15.79
CA ARG A 46 -3.33 8.38 16.53
C ARG A 46 -2.74 9.73 16.10
N ARG A 47 -3.59 10.73 15.85
CA ARG A 47 -3.13 12.10 15.62
C ARG A 47 -2.66 12.70 16.95
N TYR A 48 -1.62 13.51 16.89
CA TYR A 48 -1.08 14.18 18.07
C TYR A 48 -2.13 14.93 18.90
N SER A 49 -3.11 15.55 18.24
CA SER A 49 -4.21 16.32 18.84
C SER A 49 -5.27 15.49 19.56
N ASP A 50 -5.35 14.19 19.31
CA ASP A 50 -6.44 13.35 19.80
C ASP A 50 -6.08 12.79 21.19
N SER A 51 -6.98 12.85 22.17
CA SER A 51 -6.74 12.24 23.49
C SER A 51 -6.88 10.72 23.42
N GLY A 52 -6.02 9.97 24.11
CA GLY A 52 -6.11 8.50 24.19
C GLY A 52 -4.78 7.87 24.61
N GLU A 53 -4.86 6.67 25.20
CA GLU A 53 -3.67 5.90 25.62
C GLU A 53 -3.04 5.16 24.43
N GLU A 54 -3.86 4.68 23.50
CA GLU A 54 -3.42 3.98 22.31
C GLU A 54 -2.82 4.93 21.28
N SER A 55 -1.69 4.54 20.68
CA SER A 55 -0.94 5.39 19.75
C SER A 55 -0.92 4.84 18.32
N VAL A 56 -0.94 3.52 18.18
CA VAL A 56 -0.81 2.80 16.91
C VAL A 56 -1.58 1.50 17.00
N GLU A 57 -2.31 1.17 15.93
CA GLU A 57 -2.92 -0.15 15.74
C GLU A 57 -2.45 -0.75 14.40
N ILE A 58 -2.20 -2.06 14.38
CA ILE A 58 -1.95 -2.84 13.16
C ILE A 58 -2.93 -4.00 13.10
N VAL A 59 -3.74 -4.05 12.03
CA VAL A 59 -4.69 -5.14 11.78
C VAL A 59 -4.18 -5.98 10.62
N PHE A 60 -4.03 -7.29 10.85
CA PHE A 60 -3.76 -8.27 9.80
C PHE A 60 -5.06 -8.92 9.34
N GLY A 61 -5.30 -8.97 8.03
CA GLY A 61 -6.50 -9.61 7.49
C GLY A 61 -7.71 -8.68 7.32
N GLY A 62 -7.56 -7.38 7.52
CA GLY A 62 -8.69 -6.46 7.43
C GLY A 62 -8.32 -5.01 7.71
N THR A 63 -9.35 -4.25 8.09
CA THR A 63 -9.32 -2.85 8.49
C THR A 63 -10.26 -2.70 9.67
N ASP A 64 -9.94 -1.84 10.63
CA ASP A 64 -10.88 -1.45 11.68
C ASP A 64 -11.72 -0.25 11.26
N GLN A 65 -13.05 -0.42 11.20
CA GLN A 65 -14.01 0.61 10.81
C GLN A 65 -14.13 1.74 11.85
N GLU A 66 -13.70 1.53 13.09
CA GLU A 66 -13.67 2.57 14.12
C GLU A 66 -12.61 3.64 13.83
N HIS A 67 -11.63 3.32 12.98
CA HIS A 67 -10.45 4.14 12.73
C HIS A 67 -10.49 4.94 11.41
N PHE A 68 -11.57 4.83 10.62
CA PHE A 68 -11.76 5.64 9.41
C PHE A 68 -13.24 5.88 9.10
N THR A 69 -13.51 6.93 8.32
CA THR A 69 -14.84 7.20 7.78
C THR A 69 -14.79 7.25 6.26
N GLY A 70 -15.88 6.88 5.60
CA GLY A 70 -15.94 6.81 4.14
C GLY A 70 -15.21 5.59 3.55
N ALA A 71 -14.94 5.65 2.25
CA ALA A 71 -14.31 4.56 1.51
C ALA A 71 -12.81 4.79 1.31
N HIS A 72 -12.04 3.71 1.32
CA HIS A 72 -10.63 3.73 0.94
C HIS A 72 -10.50 3.94 -0.58
N THR A 73 -9.55 4.80 -0.96
CA THR A 73 -9.10 4.91 -2.35
C THR A 73 -7.86 4.03 -2.54
N TYR A 74 -7.92 3.10 -3.49
CA TYR A 74 -6.80 2.22 -3.82
C TYR A 74 -6.09 2.72 -5.08
N ILE A 75 -4.76 2.63 -5.06
CA ILE A 75 -3.86 2.92 -6.17
C ILE A 75 -2.95 1.72 -6.36
N ASP A 76 -2.59 1.44 -7.61
CA ASP A 76 -1.69 0.34 -7.92
C ASP A 76 -0.27 0.64 -7.44
N ALA A 77 0.36 -0.37 -6.85
CA ALA A 77 1.75 -0.30 -6.44
C ALA A 77 2.69 -0.60 -7.61
N GLU A 78 3.82 0.10 -7.67
CA GLU A 78 4.87 -0.12 -8.65
C GLU A 78 5.80 -1.25 -8.22
N GLY A 79 5.78 -2.34 -8.98
CA GLY A 79 6.69 -3.47 -8.78
C GLY A 79 6.45 -4.21 -7.45
N PRO A 80 7.49 -4.81 -6.84
CA PRO A 80 7.36 -5.64 -5.63
C PRO A 80 7.36 -4.82 -4.32
N HIS A 81 7.23 -3.50 -4.41
CA HIS A 81 7.36 -2.57 -3.29
C HIS A 81 6.06 -1.78 -3.10
N ASN A 82 5.83 -1.26 -1.90
CA ASN A 82 4.72 -0.35 -1.63
C ASN A 82 5.07 1.08 -2.09
N ILE A 83 5.43 1.22 -3.37
CA ILE A 83 5.73 2.49 -4.05
C ILE A 83 4.55 2.80 -4.96
N PHE A 84 4.15 4.06 -5.06
CA PHE A 84 3.07 4.49 -5.94
C PHE A 84 3.37 5.86 -6.52
N GLU A 85 2.81 6.15 -7.70
CA GLU A 85 2.98 7.43 -8.36
C GLU A 85 2.06 8.50 -7.76
N VAL A 86 2.61 9.68 -7.50
CA VAL A 86 1.87 10.88 -7.13
C VAL A 86 2.16 11.96 -8.17
N TYR A 87 1.13 12.34 -8.94
CA TYR A 87 1.31 13.25 -10.09
C TYR A 87 1.46 14.72 -9.71
N SER A 88 0.78 15.17 -8.65
CA SER A 88 0.87 16.56 -8.23
C SER A 88 0.58 16.71 -6.73
N PHE A 89 1.27 17.64 -6.09
CA PHE A 89 0.92 18.16 -4.77
C PHE A 89 0.52 19.62 -4.92
N LEU A 90 -0.58 19.99 -4.25
CA LEU A 90 -1.08 21.37 -4.28
C LEU A 90 -0.69 22.06 -2.97
N TRP A 91 0.02 23.18 -3.07
CA TRP A 91 0.36 24.01 -1.92
C TRP A 91 -0.75 25.03 -1.57
N THR A 92 -1.68 25.28 -2.50
CA THR A 92 -2.78 26.24 -2.33
C THR A 92 -3.95 25.92 -3.27
N LYS A 93 -5.09 26.59 -3.08
CA LYS A 93 -6.25 26.47 -3.96
C LYS A 93 -5.90 27.00 -5.34
N LEU A 94 -6.03 26.16 -6.36
CA LEU A 94 -6.01 26.61 -7.75
C LEU A 94 -7.28 27.43 -7.99
N THR A 95 -7.17 28.76 -7.93
CA THR A 95 -8.17 29.64 -8.53
C THR A 95 -7.80 29.79 -10.01
N PRO A 96 -8.53 29.19 -10.96
CA PRO A 96 -8.28 29.45 -12.36
C PRO A 96 -8.50 30.95 -12.62
N LYS A 97 -7.41 31.68 -12.94
CA LYS A 97 -7.50 33.04 -13.49
C LYS A 97 -7.86 32.96 -14.97
N PHE A 98 -9.03 32.42 -15.27
CA PHE A 98 -9.65 32.61 -16.58
C PHE A 98 -10.92 33.42 -16.34
N ALA A 99 -10.81 34.74 -16.48
CA ALA A 99 -11.97 35.49 -16.95
C ALA A 99 -12.24 34.99 -18.38
N PRO A 100 -13.50 34.76 -18.79
CA PRO A 100 -13.81 34.60 -20.19
C PRO A 100 -13.15 35.73 -20.96
N ARG A 101 -12.36 35.42 -21.99
CA ARG A 101 -11.92 36.44 -22.93
C ARG A 101 -13.20 36.91 -23.59
N ASP A 102 -13.64 38.13 -23.27
CA ASP A 102 -14.77 38.75 -23.94
C ASP A 102 -14.53 38.63 -25.45
N VAL A 103 -15.38 37.83 -26.08
CA VAL A 103 -15.43 37.67 -27.53
C VAL A 103 -16.14 38.90 -28.06
N ASN A 104 -15.36 39.89 -28.50
CA ASN A 104 -15.84 40.91 -29.44
C ASN A 104 -15.91 40.30 -30.84
#